data_AF-A0A6A4H0H4-F1
#
_entry.id   AF-A0A6A4H0H4-F1
#
_cell.length_a   1.000
_cell.length_b   1.000
_cell.length_c   1.000
_cell.angle_alpha   90.00
_cell.angle_beta   90.00
_cell.angle_gamma   90.00
#
_symmetry.space_group_name_H-M   'P 1'
#
loop_
_entity.id
_entity.type
_entity.pdbx_description
1 polymer ?
#
loop_
_entity_poly.entity_id
_entity_poly.type
_entity_poly.pdbx_seq_one_letter_code
_entity_poly.pdbx_strand_id
1 'polypeptide(L)'
;MGIRDKFQKLLNKAEGNSSAPPIPYDSKPGFSQPPSTAPYWEPALHPSTPVSANFKHELGDWGWGNNEAQNYQGDRRYTSARLSSHQTLGRARGSLSARITAPVASGIWPAFWLLPQDPFQWPNDGEIDIMEAWNGDRTNHTCLHWGHFNGEDWNKHRVIETPIPRIDSPGGVRYDFAWDEDESTGFKTDGTRPMKDFRILINIAVGGNVCQGVMPANGLMSPPGGWQSFDKDFKGGKEGKTM
;
A
#
# COMPACT_ATOMS: atom_id res chain seq x y z
N MET A 1 -14.13 26.64 19.02
CA MET A 1 -12.84 25.92 18.97
C MET A 1 -12.93 24.94 17.82
N GLY A 2 -12.12 25.13 16.77
CA GLY A 2 -12.28 24.42 15.50
C GLY A 2 -11.84 22.96 15.58
N ILE A 3 -12.24 22.15 14.60
CA ILE A 3 -11.78 20.75 14.43
C ILE A 3 -10.24 20.66 14.45
N ARG A 4 -9.56 21.68 13.91
CA ARG A 4 -8.11 21.84 13.93
C ARG A 4 -7.51 21.85 15.35
N ASP A 5 -8.15 22.55 16.29
CA ASP A 5 -7.69 22.62 17.69
C ASP A 5 -7.88 21.29 18.44
N LYS A 6 -8.89 20.51 18.05
CA LYS A 6 -9.14 19.18 18.61
C LYS A 6 -8.16 18.14 18.07
N PHE A 7 -7.81 18.20 16.79
CA PHE A 7 -6.84 17.29 16.19
C PHE A 7 -5.42 17.53 16.71
N GLN A 8 -5.02 18.80 16.87
CA GLN A 8 -3.72 19.15 17.45
C GLN A 8 -3.59 18.69 18.92
N LYS A 9 -4.68 18.79 19.70
CA LYS A 9 -4.72 18.25 21.07
C LYS A 9 -4.64 16.73 21.13
N LEU A 10 -5.16 16.02 20.14
CA LEU A 10 -5.08 14.56 20.05
C LEU A 10 -3.67 14.10 19.67
N LEU A 11 -3.00 14.80 18.75
CA LEU A 11 -1.60 14.56 18.39
C LEU A 11 -0.67 14.76 19.60
N ASN A 12 -0.81 15.88 20.32
CA ASN A 12 -0.01 16.16 21.52
C ASN A 12 -0.29 15.18 22.69
N LYS A 13 -1.41 14.45 22.65
CA LYS A 13 -1.76 13.43 23.67
C LYS A 13 -1.25 12.04 23.29
N ALA A 14 -1.07 11.76 21.99
CA ALA A 14 -0.52 10.50 21.48
C ALA A 14 1.00 10.39 21.66
N GLU A 15 1.72 11.52 21.73
CA GLU A 15 3.16 11.55 22.01
C GLU A 15 3.52 11.12 23.45
N GLY A 16 2.53 10.97 24.34
CA GLY A 16 2.74 10.61 25.74
C GLY A 16 2.24 9.22 26.18
N ASN A 17 1.63 8.41 25.31
CA ASN A 17 1.07 7.12 25.72
C ASN A 17 1.04 6.10 24.58
N SER A 18 1.63 4.91 24.80
CA SER A 18 1.88 3.86 23.81
C SER A 18 0.64 3.06 23.37
N SER A 19 -0.52 3.69 23.27
CA SER A 19 -1.72 3.09 22.72
C SER A 19 -2.53 4.14 21.97
N ALA A 20 -2.87 3.83 20.71
CA ALA A 20 -3.69 4.70 19.88
C ALA A 20 -5.01 5.03 20.61
N PRO A 21 -5.37 6.33 20.75
CA PRO A 21 -6.57 6.70 21.48
C PRO A 21 -7.83 6.20 20.74
N PRO A 22 -8.88 5.76 21.45
CA PRO A 22 -10.14 5.38 20.83
C PRO A 22 -10.79 6.60 20.16
N ILE A 23 -11.34 6.38 18.96
CA ILE A 23 -12.00 7.43 18.16
C ILE A 23 -13.21 7.98 18.96
N PRO A 24 -13.30 9.30 19.21
CA PRO A 24 -14.43 9.89 19.92
C PRO A 24 -15.74 9.68 19.14
N TYR A 25 -16.75 9.13 19.83
CA TYR A 25 -18.05 8.79 19.23
C TYR A 25 -18.87 10.02 18.77
N ASP A 26 -18.55 11.20 19.30
CA ASP A 26 -19.41 12.40 19.24
C ASP A 26 -19.19 13.29 18.00
N SER A 27 -18.36 12.89 17.03
CA SER A 27 -18.14 13.62 15.77
C SER A 27 -18.80 13.00 14.54
N LYS A 28 -19.63 11.97 14.70
CA LYS A 28 -20.33 11.34 13.57
C LYS A 28 -21.48 12.24 13.07
N PRO A 29 -21.49 12.67 11.79
CA PRO A 29 -22.72 13.12 11.15
C PRO A 29 -23.79 12.05 11.30
N GLY A 30 -25.04 12.45 11.52
CA GLY A 30 -26.16 11.51 11.64
C GLY A 30 -26.20 10.57 10.43
N PHE A 31 -25.95 9.28 10.66
CA PHE A 31 -26.09 8.24 9.64
C PHE A 31 -27.59 8.03 9.39
N SER A 32 -28.14 8.61 8.32
CA SER A 32 -29.53 8.39 7.93
C SER A 32 -29.77 7.04 7.24
N GLN A 33 -28.73 6.21 7.09
CA GLN A 33 -28.85 4.83 6.63
C GLN A 33 -27.98 3.90 7.47
N PRO A 34 -28.46 2.69 7.83
CA PRO A 34 -27.59 1.68 8.43
C PRO A 34 -26.42 1.44 7.46
N PRO A 35 -25.18 1.36 7.95
CA PRO A 35 -24.05 1.07 7.07
C PRO A 35 -24.32 -0.25 6.36
N SER A 36 -24.26 -0.23 5.02
CA SER A 36 -24.20 -1.46 4.23
C SER A 36 -23.10 -2.33 4.81
N THR A 37 -23.42 -3.59 5.11
CA THR A 37 -22.41 -4.58 5.52
C THR A 37 -21.58 -5.06 4.34
N ALA A 38 -22.05 -4.84 3.10
CA ALA A 38 -21.35 -5.19 1.88
C ALA A 38 -20.34 -4.08 1.50
N PRO A 39 -19.13 -4.45 1.04
CA PRO A 39 -18.16 -3.50 0.51
C PRO A 39 -18.72 -2.81 -0.74
N TYR A 40 -18.36 -1.54 -0.94
CA TYR A 40 -18.75 -0.81 -2.15
C TYR A 40 -17.97 -1.30 -3.39
N TRP A 41 -16.82 -1.96 -3.16
CA TRP A 41 -16.02 -2.61 -4.18
C TRP A 41 -15.16 -3.71 -3.53
N GLU A 42 -15.02 -4.84 -4.22
CA GLU A 42 -14.08 -5.91 -3.87
C GLU A 42 -13.51 -6.56 -5.16
N PRO A 43 -12.22 -6.93 -5.19
CA PRO A 43 -11.65 -7.64 -6.32
C PRO A 43 -12.07 -9.13 -6.32
N ALA A 44 -12.26 -9.70 -7.50
CA ALA A 44 -12.58 -11.12 -7.66
C ALA A 44 -11.30 -11.96 -7.61
N LEU A 45 -10.77 -12.19 -6.42
CA LEU A 45 -9.58 -13.01 -6.17
C LEU A 45 -9.92 -14.50 -6.18
N HIS A 46 -10.18 -15.04 -7.37
CA HIS A 46 -10.51 -16.46 -7.57
C HIS A 46 -9.61 -17.07 -8.66
N PRO A 47 -9.15 -18.33 -8.55
CA PRO A 47 -8.24 -18.94 -9.53
C PRO A 47 -8.74 -18.92 -10.98
N SER A 48 -10.06 -18.88 -11.19
CA SER A 48 -10.66 -18.81 -12.54
C SER A 48 -10.79 -17.38 -13.09
N THR A 49 -10.53 -16.36 -12.27
CA THR A 49 -10.61 -14.95 -12.65
C THR A 49 -9.20 -14.44 -12.94
N PRO A 50 -8.91 -14.00 -14.17
CA PRO A 50 -7.62 -13.41 -14.47
C PRO A 50 -7.37 -12.18 -13.59
N VAL A 51 -6.15 -11.99 -13.11
CA VAL A 51 -5.74 -10.79 -12.34
C VAL A 51 -6.09 -9.50 -13.09
N SER A 52 -5.99 -9.55 -14.43
CA SER A 52 -6.34 -8.45 -15.34
C SER A 52 -7.79 -7.97 -15.24
N ALA A 53 -8.69 -8.77 -14.66
CA ALA A 53 -10.09 -8.37 -14.44
C ALA A 53 -10.21 -7.23 -13.42
N ASN A 54 -9.30 -7.12 -12.45
CA ASN A 54 -9.34 -6.09 -11.42
C ASN A 54 -8.11 -5.19 -11.40
N PHE A 55 -6.98 -5.68 -11.91
CA PHE A 55 -5.70 -4.98 -11.82
C PHE A 55 -4.99 -4.94 -13.17
N LYS A 56 -4.36 -3.81 -13.49
CA LYS A 56 -3.37 -3.71 -14.55
C LYS A 56 -2.02 -4.20 -14.03
N HIS A 57 -1.33 -5.01 -14.83
CA HIS A 57 0.08 -5.34 -14.58
C HIS A 57 0.95 -4.18 -15.09
N GLU A 58 1.70 -3.56 -14.18
CA GLU A 58 2.60 -2.47 -14.53
C GLU A 58 3.94 -3.02 -15.04
N LEU A 59 4.19 -2.82 -16.33
CA LEU A 59 5.43 -3.21 -16.99
C LEU A 59 6.41 -2.04 -16.92
N GLY A 60 7.18 -1.95 -15.83
CA GLY A 60 8.28 -0.99 -15.71
C GLY A 60 9.60 -1.60 -16.18
N ASP A 61 10.27 -0.94 -17.13
CA ASP A 61 11.68 -1.20 -17.42
C ASP A 61 12.49 -0.33 -16.44
N TRP A 62 13.20 -0.95 -15.48
CA TRP A 62 14.09 -0.33 -14.48
C TRP A 62 13.47 0.26 -13.19
N GLY A 63 12.38 -0.33 -12.68
CA GLY A 63 11.81 0.08 -11.39
C GLY A 63 11.03 1.40 -11.46
N TRP A 64 10.77 2.02 -10.31
CA TRP A 64 9.82 3.15 -10.20
C TRP A 64 10.34 4.30 -9.33
N GLY A 65 11.65 4.54 -9.39
CA GLY A 65 12.28 5.72 -8.79
C GLY A 65 13.10 5.43 -7.52
N ASN A 66 13.21 4.16 -7.10
CA ASN A 66 14.02 3.77 -5.95
C ASN A 66 15.25 2.91 -6.32
N ASN A 67 15.68 2.98 -7.57
CA ASN A 67 16.82 2.21 -8.09
C ASN A 67 16.66 0.69 -7.90
N GLU A 68 15.44 0.20 -8.08
CA GLU A 68 15.12 -1.21 -7.88
C GLU A 68 15.70 -2.08 -9.01
N ALA A 69 16.09 -3.31 -8.68
CA ALA A 69 16.79 -4.20 -9.61
C ALA A 69 15.88 -5.13 -10.41
N GLN A 70 14.61 -5.27 -10.02
CA GLN A 70 13.66 -6.10 -10.76
C GLN A 70 13.32 -5.50 -12.12
N ASN A 71 13.06 -6.39 -13.07
CA ASN A 71 12.26 -6.08 -14.23
C ASN A 71 10.93 -6.85 -14.11
N TYR A 72 9.83 -6.22 -14.56
CA TYR A 72 8.50 -6.83 -14.58
C TYR A 72 8.28 -7.67 -15.86
N GLN A 73 9.34 -7.97 -16.62
CA GLN A 73 9.35 -8.79 -17.85
C GLN A 73 10.36 -9.96 -17.76
N GLY A 74 10.04 -11.07 -18.45
CA GLY A 74 10.51 -12.43 -18.18
C GLY A 74 11.91 -12.84 -18.66
N ASP A 75 12.88 -11.94 -18.84
CA ASP A 75 14.22 -12.28 -19.35
C ASP A 75 15.41 -11.91 -18.44
N ARG A 76 15.19 -11.64 -17.14
CA ARG A 76 16.26 -11.18 -16.22
C ARG A 76 16.38 -12.02 -14.94
N ARG A 77 17.50 -11.80 -14.23
CA ARG A 77 17.88 -12.50 -12.97
C ARG A 77 16.84 -12.40 -11.85
N TYR A 78 16.01 -11.35 -11.87
CA TYR A 78 14.91 -11.15 -10.92
C TYR A 78 13.66 -10.70 -11.70
N THR A 79 12.58 -11.46 -11.57
CA THR A 79 11.23 -11.08 -12.04
C THR A 79 10.35 -10.76 -10.85
N SER A 80 9.48 -9.77 -10.98
CA SER A 80 8.45 -9.49 -9.97
C SER A 80 7.16 -8.97 -10.60
N ALA A 81 6.20 -8.57 -9.78
CA ALA A 81 4.92 -8.00 -10.19
C ALA A 81 4.62 -6.69 -9.43
N ARG A 82 4.08 -5.71 -10.15
CA ARG A 82 3.41 -4.52 -9.61
C ARG A 82 2.03 -4.45 -10.25
N LEU A 83 1.00 -4.38 -9.42
CA LEU A 83 -0.38 -4.36 -9.83
C LEU A 83 -1.00 -3.02 -9.41
N SER A 84 -1.75 -2.38 -10.31
CA SER A 84 -2.57 -1.21 -10.01
C SER A 84 -4.04 -1.53 -10.28
N SER A 85 -4.94 -1.14 -9.37
CA SER A 85 -6.37 -1.39 -9.57
C SER A 85 -6.92 -0.55 -10.73
N HIS A 86 -7.84 -1.12 -11.51
CA HIS A 86 -8.57 -0.34 -12.51
C HIS A 86 -9.47 0.72 -11.88
N GLN A 87 -10.04 0.39 -10.73
CA GLN A 87 -10.89 1.30 -9.95
C GLN A 87 -10.06 2.21 -9.05
N THR A 88 -10.53 3.44 -8.88
CA THR A 88 -10.10 4.31 -7.78
C THR A 88 -10.95 4.05 -6.54
N LEU A 89 -10.57 4.62 -5.39
CA LEU A 89 -11.39 4.58 -4.18
C LEU A 89 -12.76 5.23 -4.38
N GLY A 90 -12.87 6.18 -5.32
CA GLY A 90 -14.12 6.71 -5.85
C GLY A 90 -14.98 7.52 -4.87
N ARG A 91 -14.51 7.75 -3.64
CA ARG A 91 -15.30 8.36 -2.55
C ARG A 91 -14.42 9.22 -1.65
N ALA A 92 -14.95 10.33 -1.15
CA ALA A 92 -14.26 11.21 -0.20
C ALA A 92 -14.20 10.63 1.23
N ARG A 93 -15.03 9.62 1.53
CA ARG A 93 -15.08 8.96 2.84
C ARG A 93 -15.21 7.45 2.67
N GLY A 94 -14.39 6.70 3.42
CA GLY A 94 -14.42 5.26 3.35
C GLY A 94 -13.32 4.58 4.15
N SER A 95 -13.26 3.26 3.97
CA SER A 95 -12.17 2.43 4.45
C SER A 95 -11.79 1.41 3.40
N LEU A 96 -10.51 1.04 3.40
CA LEU A 96 -9.92 -0.02 2.62
C LEU A 96 -9.32 -1.03 3.59
N SER A 97 -9.63 -2.31 3.38
CA SER A 97 -9.14 -3.40 4.21
C SER A 97 -8.53 -4.47 3.32
N ALA A 98 -7.35 -4.95 3.68
CA ALA A 98 -6.69 -6.07 3.01
C ALA A 98 -6.14 -7.06 4.03
N ARG A 99 -6.17 -8.35 3.71
CA ARG A 99 -5.49 -9.40 4.47
C ARG A 99 -4.34 -9.93 3.63
N ILE A 100 -3.11 -9.69 4.07
CA ILE A 100 -1.91 -9.92 3.26
C ILE A 100 -0.93 -10.79 4.03
N THR A 101 -0.39 -11.80 3.36
CA THR A 101 0.79 -12.56 3.80
C THR A 101 1.99 -12.02 3.04
N ALA A 102 2.87 -11.29 3.73
CA ALA A 102 4.01 -10.65 3.08
C ALA A 102 5.23 -11.61 3.03
N PRO A 103 5.99 -11.62 1.92
CA PRO A 103 7.29 -12.29 1.89
C PRO A 103 8.27 -11.64 2.87
N VAL A 104 9.10 -12.45 3.52
CA VAL A 104 10.18 -11.99 4.42
C VAL A 104 11.50 -12.54 3.91
N ALA A 105 12.26 -11.70 3.22
CA ALA A 105 13.56 -12.09 2.67
C ALA A 105 14.48 -10.88 2.44
N SER A 106 15.78 -11.12 2.54
CA SER A 106 16.81 -10.14 2.26
C SER A 106 16.71 -9.61 0.82
N GLY A 107 16.81 -8.29 0.63
CA GLY A 107 16.70 -7.64 -0.67
C GLY A 107 15.29 -7.63 -1.27
N ILE A 108 14.24 -7.88 -0.49
CA ILE A 108 12.85 -7.90 -0.95
C ILE A 108 12.04 -6.79 -0.24
N TRP A 109 11.16 -6.15 -1.00
CA TRP A 109 10.34 -5.03 -0.57
C TRP A 109 8.88 -5.23 -1.00
N PRO A 110 8.05 -5.96 -0.22
CA PRO A 110 6.61 -5.99 -0.44
C PRO A 110 5.98 -4.64 -0.06
N ALA A 111 4.99 -4.21 -0.85
CA ALA A 111 4.22 -3.00 -0.56
C ALA A 111 2.73 -3.17 -0.88
N PHE A 112 1.90 -2.56 -0.05
CA PHE A 112 0.46 -2.31 -0.25
C PHE A 112 0.17 -0.84 0.03
N TRP A 113 -0.20 -0.11 -1.01
CA TRP A 113 -0.09 1.34 -1.03
C TRP A 113 -1.07 1.96 -2.03
N LEU A 114 -1.14 3.29 -2.04
CA LEU A 114 -2.06 4.05 -2.86
C LEU A 114 -1.33 5.16 -3.62
N LEU A 115 -1.71 5.34 -4.89
CA LEU A 115 -1.29 6.49 -5.72
C LEU A 115 -2.49 7.09 -6.46
N PRO A 116 -2.48 8.40 -6.75
CA PRO A 116 -3.46 9.01 -7.63
C PRO A 116 -3.50 8.36 -9.01
N GLN A 117 -4.67 8.30 -9.62
CA GLN A 117 -4.80 7.89 -11.02
C GLN A 117 -4.06 8.84 -11.96
N ASP A 118 -3.56 8.29 -13.06
CA ASP A 118 -2.85 9.06 -14.09
C ASP A 118 -3.74 10.12 -14.77
N PRO A 119 -3.17 11.25 -15.22
CA PRO A 119 -1.81 11.70 -14.89
C PRO A 119 -1.76 12.28 -13.46
N PHE A 120 -0.60 12.10 -12.81
CA PHE A 120 -0.28 12.70 -11.52
C PHE A 120 1.19 13.11 -11.43
N GLN A 121 1.52 14.00 -10.50
CA GLN A 121 2.87 14.47 -10.23
C GLN A 121 3.33 14.03 -8.85
N TRP A 122 4.20 13.02 -8.80
CA TRP A 122 4.86 12.62 -7.56
C TRP A 122 5.94 13.64 -7.15
N PRO A 123 6.13 13.91 -5.85
CA PRO A 123 5.33 13.49 -4.69
C PRO A 123 4.20 14.47 -4.34
N ASN A 124 3.95 15.48 -5.17
CA ASN A 124 3.03 16.58 -4.84
C ASN A 124 1.56 16.12 -4.79
N ASP A 125 1.16 15.23 -5.69
CA ASP A 125 -0.21 14.72 -5.73
C ASP A 125 -0.49 13.68 -4.63
N GLY A 126 0.55 13.21 -3.94
CA GLY A 126 0.47 12.37 -2.75
C GLY A 126 0.74 10.87 -3.00
N GLU A 127 1.14 10.18 -1.93
CA GLU A 127 1.32 8.73 -1.84
C GLU A 127 0.97 8.27 -0.42
N ILE A 128 0.39 7.08 -0.31
CA ILE A 128 0.02 6.49 0.98
C ILE A 128 0.48 5.03 1.05
N ASP A 129 1.43 4.77 1.93
CA ASP A 129 1.98 3.44 2.15
C ASP A 129 1.32 2.82 3.38
N ILE A 130 0.38 1.91 3.12
CA ILE A 130 -0.39 1.22 4.17
C ILE A 130 0.42 0.07 4.73
N MET A 131 1.18 -0.61 3.88
CA MET A 131 2.18 -1.57 4.32
C MET A 131 3.42 -1.53 3.44
N GLU A 132 4.58 -1.40 4.09
CA GLU A 132 5.89 -1.70 3.51
C GLU A 132 6.72 -2.48 4.52
N ALA A 133 7.50 -3.43 4.02
CA ALA A 133 8.55 -4.11 4.77
C ALA A 133 9.78 -4.22 3.87
N TRP A 134 10.98 -4.22 4.43
CA TRP A 134 12.21 -4.19 3.65
C TRP A 134 13.20 -5.21 4.17
N ASN A 135 14.01 -5.78 3.27
CA ASN A 135 15.16 -6.61 3.64
C ASN A 135 14.88 -7.78 4.59
N GLY A 136 13.64 -8.28 4.59
CA GLY A 136 13.23 -9.38 5.46
C GLY A 136 13.09 -8.97 6.92
N ASP A 137 12.94 -7.68 7.19
CA ASP A 137 12.46 -7.23 8.48
C ASP A 137 11.01 -7.68 8.71
N ARG A 138 10.57 -7.52 9.96
CA ARG A 138 9.22 -7.87 10.41
C ARG A 138 8.55 -6.65 11.01
N THR A 139 8.76 -5.51 10.36
CA THR A 139 8.25 -4.20 10.75
C THR A 139 7.45 -3.67 9.57
N ASN A 140 6.25 -3.18 9.86
CA ASN A 140 5.52 -2.39 8.89
C ASN A 140 5.99 -0.94 8.97
N HIS A 141 6.42 -0.37 7.85
CA HIS A 141 6.75 1.04 7.66
C HIS A 141 5.57 1.71 6.96
N THR A 142 4.66 2.32 7.72
CA THR A 142 3.59 3.10 7.08
C THR A 142 4.07 4.50 6.79
N CYS A 143 3.79 5.02 5.61
CA CYS A 143 4.25 6.34 5.20
C CYS A 143 3.16 7.13 4.48
N LEU A 144 3.29 8.44 4.55
CA LEU A 144 2.54 9.39 3.75
C LEU A 144 3.57 10.29 3.08
N HIS A 145 3.45 10.49 1.78
CA HIS A 145 4.29 11.43 1.03
C HIS A 145 3.43 12.58 0.51
N TRP A 146 3.88 13.81 0.75
CA TRP A 146 3.26 15.01 0.18
C TRP A 146 4.34 16.09 0.00
N GLY A 147 4.88 16.18 -1.22
CA GLY A 147 6.01 17.06 -1.53
C GLY A 147 7.39 16.41 -1.31
N HIS A 148 8.42 17.01 -1.92
CA HIS A 148 9.78 16.46 -1.88
C HIS A 148 10.38 16.58 -0.49
N PHE A 149 11.04 15.51 -0.04
CA PHE A 149 11.92 15.58 1.13
C PHE A 149 13.09 16.53 0.82
N ASN A 150 13.23 17.59 1.60
CA ASN A 150 14.45 18.37 1.69
C ASN A 150 14.80 18.58 3.17
N GLY A 151 16.09 18.75 3.49
CA GLY A 151 16.56 18.81 4.88
C GLY A 151 15.95 19.93 5.73
N GLU A 152 15.35 20.94 5.09
CA GLU A 152 14.65 22.05 5.75
C GLU A 152 13.19 21.72 6.09
N ASP A 153 12.56 20.77 5.38
CA ASP A 153 11.16 20.37 5.58
C ASP A 153 11.02 18.84 5.70
N TRP A 154 11.61 18.34 6.79
CA TRP A 154 11.61 16.92 7.17
C TRP A 154 10.21 16.35 7.44
N ASN A 155 9.17 17.19 7.53
CA ASN A 155 7.79 16.79 7.84
C ASN A 155 6.98 16.35 6.61
N LYS A 156 7.56 16.34 5.40
CA LYS A 156 6.87 15.95 4.16
C LYS A 156 6.83 14.44 3.90
N HIS A 157 7.44 13.66 4.79
CA HIS A 157 7.35 12.20 4.85
C HIS A 157 7.07 11.85 6.31
N ARG A 158 6.08 11.00 6.58
CA ARG A 158 5.80 10.54 7.94
C ARG A 158 5.79 9.03 8.01
N VAL A 159 6.92 8.46 8.41
CA VAL A 159 7.04 7.03 8.66
C VAL A 159 6.61 6.70 10.08
N ILE A 160 5.77 5.68 10.23
CA ILE A 160 5.48 5.05 11.52
C ILE A 160 5.86 3.57 11.41
N GLU A 161 6.80 3.17 12.25
CA GLU A 161 7.22 1.78 12.35
C GLU A 161 6.32 1.02 13.34
N THR A 162 5.76 -0.10 12.89
CA THR A 162 4.99 -1.00 13.73
C THR A 162 5.55 -2.41 13.62
N PRO A 163 6.12 -2.99 14.69
CA PRO A 163 6.57 -4.38 14.67
C PRO A 163 5.39 -5.34 14.40
N ILE A 164 5.53 -6.18 13.37
CA ILE A 164 4.60 -7.26 13.03
C ILE A 164 5.39 -8.57 12.95
N PRO A 165 5.72 -9.21 14.09
CA PRO A 165 6.55 -10.42 14.11
C PRO A 165 6.02 -11.59 13.27
N ARG A 166 4.74 -11.58 12.90
CA ARG A 166 4.09 -12.60 12.07
C ARG A 166 3.55 -12.04 10.75
N ILE A 167 4.29 -11.13 10.11
CA ILE A 167 3.91 -10.52 8.82
C ILE A 167 3.73 -11.55 7.68
N ASP A 168 4.42 -12.69 7.80
CA ASP A 168 4.38 -13.86 6.90
C ASP A 168 3.40 -14.96 7.37
N SER A 169 2.50 -14.66 8.31
CA SER A 169 1.56 -15.66 8.82
C SER A 169 0.70 -16.23 7.68
N PRO A 170 0.52 -17.56 7.58
CA PRO A 170 -0.32 -18.16 6.53
C PRO A 170 -1.77 -17.67 6.52
N GLY A 171 -2.28 -17.20 7.67
CA GLY A 171 -3.61 -16.59 7.78
C GLY A 171 -3.68 -15.12 7.38
N GLY A 172 -2.57 -14.52 6.95
CA GLY A 172 -2.42 -13.11 6.61
C GLY A 172 -2.60 -12.15 7.79
N VAL A 173 -1.97 -10.99 7.68
CA VAL A 173 -2.17 -9.85 8.57
C VAL A 173 -3.19 -8.91 7.95
N ARG A 174 -4.12 -8.40 8.76
CA ARG A 174 -5.12 -7.43 8.31
C ARG A 174 -4.55 -6.01 8.42
N TYR A 175 -4.62 -5.28 7.32
CA TYR A 175 -4.30 -3.86 7.21
C TYR A 175 -5.58 -3.10 6.91
N ASP A 176 -5.84 -2.04 7.67
CA ASP A 176 -7.00 -1.19 7.53
C ASP A 176 -6.53 0.25 7.35
N PHE A 177 -7.05 0.91 6.33
CA PHE A 177 -6.85 2.33 6.07
C PHE A 177 -8.21 3.01 5.96
N ALA A 178 -8.42 4.09 6.71
CA ALA A 178 -9.68 4.84 6.71
C ALA A 178 -9.40 6.31 6.41
N TRP A 179 -10.27 6.93 5.64
CA TRP A 179 -10.18 8.34 5.28
C TRP A 179 -11.54 9.02 5.41
N ASP A 180 -11.49 10.31 5.74
CA ASP A 180 -12.64 11.20 5.84
C ASP A 180 -12.20 12.58 5.35
N GLU A 181 -12.52 12.88 4.10
CA GLU A 181 -12.20 14.13 3.43
C GLU A 181 -13.46 14.92 3.07
N ASP A 182 -13.26 16.23 2.90
CA ASP A 182 -14.19 17.04 2.12
C ASP A 182 -13.94 16.78 0.62
N GLU A 183 -14.97 16.85 -0.22
CA GLU A 183 -14.91 16.33 -1.60
C GLU A 183 -13.88 17.02 -2.53
N SER A 184 -13.31 18.15 -2.07
CA SER A 184 -12.46 19.04 -2.87
C SER A 184 -11.00 19.15 -2.40
N THR A 185 -10.65 18.59 -1.24
CA THR A 185 -9.31 18.72 -0.66
C THR A 185 -8.71 17.34 -0.40
N GLY A 186 -7.49 17.07 -0.87
CA GLY A 186 -6.75 15.89 -0.46
C GLY A 186 -6.36 15.93 1.02
N PHE A 187 -5.69 14.87 1.48
CA PHE A 187 -5.35 14.66 2.89
C PHE A 187 -4.42 15.73 3.48
N LYS A 188 -3.87 16.63 2.65
CA LYS A 188 -3.16 17.84 3.05
C LYS A 188 -3.66 19.05 2.27
N THR A 189 -3.72 20.18 2.98
CA THR A 189 -4.24 21.46 2.46
C THR A 189 -3.32 22.14 1.44
N ASP A 190 -2.14 21.58 1.19
CA ASP A 190 -1.09 22.11 0.30
C ASP A 190 -1.09 21.49 -1.11
N GLY A 191 -2.11 20.69 -1.45
CA GLY A 191 -2.38 20.34 -2.86
C GLY A 191 -2.28 18.87 -3.23
N THR A 192 -2.35 17.93 -2.28
CA THR A 192 -2.50 16.51 -2.63
C THR A 192 -3.84 16.26 -3.33
N ARG A 193 -3.89 15.23 -4.18
CA ARG A 193 -5.12 14.81 -4.85
C ARG A 193 -6.18 14.36 -3.83
N PRO A 194 -7.48 14.53 -4.14
CA PRO A 194 -8.55 13.93 -3.35
C PRO A 194 -8.44 12.40 -3.31
N MET A 195 -8.72 11.77 -2.17
CA MET A 195 -8.60 10.31 -2.00
C MET A 195 -9.47 9.50 -2.97
N LYS A 196 -10.59 10.05 -3.42
CA LYS A 196 -11.44 9.42 -4.44
C LYS A 196 -10.70 9.12 -5.75
N ASP A 197 -9.58 9.81 -6.02
CA ASP A 197 -8.78 9.65 -7.24
C ASP A 197 -7.68 8.60 -7.08
N PHE A 198 -7.45 8.04 -5.88
CA PHE A 198 -6.37 7.10 -5.63
C PHE A 198 -6.74 5.69 -6.07
N ARG A 199 -5.78 4.98 -6.68
CA ARG A 199 -5.83 3.55 -7.00
C ARG A 199 -5.11 2.77 -5.91
N ILE A 200 -5.42 1.47 -5.86
CA ILE A 200 -4.75 0.50 -5.01
C ILE A 200 -3.55 -0.06 -5.77
N LEU A 201 -2.41 -0.12 -5.10
CA LEU A 201 -1.20 -0.75 -5.62
C LEU A 201 -0.71 -1.85 -4.69
N ILE A 202 -0.24 -2.93 -5.32
CA ILE A 202 0.39 -4.07 -4.64
C ILE A 202 1.62 -4.45 -5.45
N ASN A 203 2.78 -4.57 -4.79
CA ASN A 203 3.98 -5.08 -5.45
C ASN A 203 4.90 -5.83 -4.50
N ILE A 204 5.87 -6.49 -5.12
CA ILE A 204 7.09 -6.96 -4.46
C ILE A 204 8.25 -6.35 -5.24
N ALA A 205 8.97 -5.39 -4.69
CA ALA A 205 10.20 -4.89 -5.28
C ALA A 205 11.41 -5.71 -4.81
N VAL A 206 12.51 -5.60 -5.55
CA VAL A 206 13.77 -6.31 -5.32
C VAL A 206 14.91 -5.28 -5.28
N GLY A 207 15.59 -5.20 -4.14
CA GLY A 207 16.65 -4.23 -3.91
C GLY A 207 16.12 -2.80 -3.79
N GLY A 208 16.85 -1.85 -4.37
CA GLY A 208 16.57 -0.42 -4.23
C GLY A 208 17.22 0.23 -3.01
N ASN A 209 17.08 1.55 -2.88
CA ASN A 209 17.75 2.31 -1.82
C ASN A 209 17.22 1.95 -0.42
N VAL A 210 15.92 1.62 -0.31
CA VAL A 210 15.32 1.15 0.96
C VAL A 210 15.87 -0.20 1.40
N CYS A 211 16.31 -1.03 0.44
CA CYS A 211 17.05 -2.25 0.73
C CYS A 211 18.56 -2.01 0.90
N GLN A 212 19.04 -0.75 0.87
CA GLN A 212 20.46 -0.40 1.04
C GLN A 212 21.40 -1.15 0.07
N GLY A 213 20.93 -1.41 -1.14
CA GLY A 213 21.68 -2.16 -2.16
C GLY A 213 21.79 -3.67 -1.91
N VAL A 214 21.16 -4.19 -0.85
CA VAL A 214 21.07 -5.64 -0.59
C VAL A 214 20.21 -6.31 -1.65
N MET A 215 20.70 -7.43 -2.18
CA MET A 215 20.02 -8.23 -3.20
C MET A 215 19.75 -9.65 -2.70
N PRO A 216 18.67 -10.32 -3.16
CA PRO A 216 18.42 -11.71 -2.81
C PRO A 216 19.51 -12.61 -3.40
N ALA A 217 20.01 -13.57 -2.62
CA ALA A 217 21.15 -14.41 -3.00
C ALA A 217 20.95 -15.20 -4.31
N ASN A 218 19.73 -15.67 -4.62
CA ASN A 218 19.48 -16.66 -5.68
C ASN A 218 18.35 -16.31 -6.68
N GLY A 219 17.84 -15.07 -6.71
CA GLY A 219 16.76 -14.71 -7.67
C GLY A 219 15.38 -15.28 -7.36
N LEU A 220 15.30 -16.22 -6.42
CA LEU A 220 14.15 -17.08 -6.20
C LEU A 220 13.81 -17.09 -4.70
N MET A 221 12.63 -16.54 -4.36
CA MET A 221 12.03 -16.69 -3.03
C MET A 221 11.15 -17.93 -3.00
N SER A 222 11.44 -18.90 -2.12
CA SER A 222 10.49 -20.00 -1.89
C SER A 222 9.18 -19.44 -1.33
N PRO A 223 8.05 -19.60 -2.03
CA PRO A 223 6.76 -19.12 -1.55
C PRO A 223 6.28 -19.98 -0.37
N PRO A 224 5.36 -19.47 0.47
CA PRO A 224 4.68 -20.30 1.47
C PRO A 224 4.08 -21.56 0.80
N GLY A 225 4.40 -22.75 1.30
CA GLY A 225 4.03 -24.03 0.67
C GLY A 225 5.01 -24.56 -0.40
N GLY A 226 6.11 -23.85 -0.65
CA GLY A 226 7.19 -24.26 -1.53
C GLY A 226 6.90 -24.07 -3.03
N TRP A 227 7.94 -24.21 -3.84
CA TRP A 227 7.88 -24.04 -5.30
C TRP A 227 6.85 -24.93 -5.98
N GLN A 228 6.53 -26.11 -5.42
CA GLN A 228 5.50 -26.99 -5.98
C GLN A 228 4.09 -26.41 -5.85
N SER A 229 3.77 -25.80 -4.70
CA SER A 229 2.48 -25.15 -4.50
C SER A 229 2.37 -23.92 -5.41
N PHE A 230 3.42 -23.11 -5.47
CA PHE A 230 3.46 -21.97 -6.38
C PHE A 230 3.42 -22.37 -7.84
N ASP A 231 4.17 -23.38 -8.28
CA ASP A 231 4.12 -23.83 -9.67
C ASP A 231 2.72 -24.33 -10.05
N LYS A 232 2.04 -25.02 -9.13
CA LYS A 232 0.66 -25.46 -9.31
C LYS A 232 -0.28 -24.26 -9.46
N ASP A 233 -0.15 -23.26 -8.60
CA ASP A 233 -1.00 -22.08 -8.61
C ASP A 233 -0.68 -21.15 -9.80
N PHE A 234 0.59 -21.01 -10.15
CA PHE A 234 1.10 -20.24 -11.29
C PHE A 234 0.69 -20.86 -12.62
N LYS A 235 0.86 -22.18 -12.79
CA LYS A 235 0.44 -22.91 -14.00
C LYS A 235 -1.07 -23.12 -14.09
N GLY A 236 -1.74 -23.20 -12.95
CA GLY A 236 -3.20 -23.36 -12.86
C GLY A 236 -3.96 -22.04 -12.95
N GLY A 237 -3.31 -20.92 -12.64
CA GLY A 237 -3.86 -19.59 -12.76
C GLY A 237 -4.00 -19.19 -14.23
N LYS A 238 -5.17 -18.66 -14.60
CA LYS A 238 -5.32 -18.06 -15.93
C LYS A 238 -4.47 -16.79 -16.00
N GLU A 239 -3.39 -16.86 -16.77
CA GLU A 239 -2.50 -15.73 -17.01
C GLU A 239 -3.29 -14.57 -17.64
N GLY A 240 -3.28 -13.42 -16.97
CA GLY A 240 -3.82 -12.17 -17.52
C GLY A 240 -2.86 -11.60 -18.55
N LYS A 241 -2.65 -12.30 -19.67
CA LYS A 241 -1.84 -11.78 -20.78
C LYS A 241 -2.50 -10.52 -21.30
N THR A 242 -1.88 -9.37 -21.03
CA THR A 242 -2.04 -8.19 -21.88
C THR A 242 -1.50 -8.56 -23.25
N MET A 243 -2.32 -8.39 -24.30
CA MET A 243 -1.79 -8.33 -25.66
C MET A 243 -0.76 -7.21 -25.79
#